data_AF-A0A915MJL3-F1
#
_entry.id   AF-A0A915MJL3-F1
#
_cell.length_a   1.000
_cell.length_b   1.000
_cell.length_c   1.000
_cell.angle_alpha   90.00
_cell.angle_beta   90.00
_cell.angle_gamma   90.00
#
_symmetry.space_group_name_H-M   'P 1'
#
loop_
_entity.id
_entity.type
_entity.pdbx_description
1 polymer ?
#
loop_
_entity_poly.entity_id
_entity_poly.type
_entity_poly.pdbx_seq_one_letter_code
_entity_poly.pdbx_strand_id
1 'polypeptide(L)'
;MLLEAGRTYSTEHDSDANLMYEWHEKEYLGAAHGLAGILQIFLSYWNFLDSKAKKDVKQTVEWFLGIQLKDGNFPSNTNKI
;
A
#
# COMPACT_ATOMS: atom_id res chain seq x y z
N MET A 1 6.36 13.55 3.02
CA MET A 1 5.25 13.27 3.95
C MET A 1 4.62 11.91 3.67
N LEU A 2 3.82 11.71 2.61
CA LEU A 2 3.13 10.43 2.42
C LEU A 2 4.04 9.25 2.00
N LEU A 3 4.95 9.46 1.04
CA LEU A 3 5.91 8.43 0.61
C LEU A 3 6.87 8.05 1.74
N GLU A 4 7.49 9.04 2.37
CA GLU A 4 8.40 8.81 3.50
C GLU A 4 7.70 8.12 4.66
N ALA A 5 6.49 8.56 5.05
CA ALA A 5 5.72 7.88 6.09
C ALA A 5 5.45 6.40 5.73
N GLY A 6 5.07 6.12 4.47
CA GLY A 6 4.83 4.74 4.02
C GLY A 6 6.08 3.87 4.03
N ARG A 7 7.24 4.43 3.65
CA ARG A 7 8.55 3.75 3.68
C ARG A 7 9.00 3.47 5.11
N THR A 8 8.93 4.49 5.98
CA THR A 8 9.30 4.38 7.39
C THR A 8 8.45 3.33 8.08
N TYR A 9 7.12 3.42 7.95
CA TYR A 9 6.21 2.46 8.57
C TYR A 9 6.48 1.03 8.08
N SER A 10 6.58 0.84 6.76
CA SER A 10 6.92 -0.46 6.16
C SER A 10 8.22 -1.04 6.72
N THR A 11 9.27 -0.20 6.85
CA THR A 11 10.57 -0.63 7.39
C THR A 11 10.51 -0.96 8.88
N GLU A 12 9.80 -0.15 9.67
CA GLU A 12 9.68 -0.33 11.12
C GLU A 12 8.85 -1.58 11.50
N HIS A 13 7.92 -1.99 10.63
CA HIS A 13 6.99 -3.09 10.86
C HIS A 13 7.30 -4.35 10.03
N ASP A 14 8.44 -4.39 9.33
CA ASP A 14 8.85 -5.50 8.46
C ASP A 14 7.74 -5.90 7.46
N SER A 15 7.10 -4.89 6.86
CA SER A 15 5.98 -5.10 5.94
C SER A 15 6.47 -5.70 4.63
N ASP A 16 5.72 -6.68 4.10
CA ASP A 16 5.97 -7.26 2.78
C ASP A 16 5.84 -6.25 1.61
N ALA A 17 5.21 -5.10 1.85
CA ALA A 17 5.06 -4.04 0.85
C ALA A 17 5.99 -2.86 1.16
N ASN A 18 6.64 -2.28 0.14
CA ASN A 18 7.54 -1.11 0.29
C ASN A 18 6.87 0.15 0.86
N LEU A 19 5.54 0.22 0.81
CA LEU A 19 4.73 1.31 1.32
C LEU A 19 3.59 0.67 2.09
N MET A 20 3.50 0.96 3.38
CA MET A 20 2.44 0.47 4.24
C MET A 20 1.99 1.55 5.21
N TYR A 21 0.74 1.48 5.65
CA TYR A 21 0.10 2.49 6.48
C TYR A 21 -0.89 1.83 7.43
N GLU A 22 -1.04 2.41 8.62
CA GLU A 22 -2.09 2.04 9.55
C GLU A 22 -3.09 3.18 9.79
N TRP A 23 -4.27 2.78 10.22
CA TRP A 23 -5.26 3.67 10.80
C TRP A 23 -5.90 2.95 11.97
N HIS A 24 -5.92 3.56 13.17
CA HIS A 24 -6.44 2.93 14.40
C HIS A 24 -5.89 1.50 14.61
N GLU A 25 -4.56 1.38 14.69
CA GLU A 25 -3.84 0.12 14.99
C GLU A 25 -4.10 -1.02 14.00
N LYS A 26 -4.49 -0.68 12.77
CA LYS A 26 -4.78 -1.66 11.73
C LYS A 26 -4.31 -1.18 10.37
N GLU A 27 -3.60 -2.06 9.67
CA GLU A 27 -3.21 -1.89 8.27
C GLU A 27 -4.40 -2.22 7.37
N TYR A 28 -5.26 -1.23 7.13
CA TYR A 28 -6.40 -1.38 6.23
C TYR A 28 -5.92 -1.46 4.78
N LEU A 29 -6.62 -2.27 3.99
CA LEU A 29 -6.26 -2.52 2.59
C LEU A 29 -7.26 -1.92 1.60
N GLY A 30 -8.49 -1.63 2.06
CA GLY A 30 -9.56 -1.08 1.22
C GLY A 30 -9.41 0.41 0.89
N ALA A 31 -10.33 0.93 0.07
CA ALA A 31 -10.26 2.30 -0.44
C ALA A 31 -10.52 3.41 0.59
N ALA A 32 -11.38 3.15 1.60
CA ALA A 32 -11.83 4.20 2.52
C ALA A 32 -10.74 4.65 3.51
N HIS A 33 -10.01 3.70 4.10
CA HIS A 33 -9.04 3.96 5.17
C HIS A 33 -7.70 3.25 4.96
N GLY A 34 -7.48 2.70 3.77
CA GLY A 34 -6.42 1.73 3.55
C GLY A 34 -5.57 1.97 2.30
N LEU A 35 -4.70 1.00 2.08
CA LEU A 35 -3.66 1.07 1.06
C LEU A 35 -4.20 1.28 -0.35
N ALA A 36 -5.32 0.66 -0.73
CA ALA A 36 -5.91 0.87 -2.06
C ALA A 36 -6.24 2.33 -2.36
N GLY A 37 -6.77 3.07 -1.37
CA GLY A 37 -7.07 4.49 -1.53
C GLY A 37 -5.81 5.33 -1.72
N ILE A 38 -4.75 5.01 -0.96
CA ILE A 38 -3.46 5.68 -1.04
C ILE A 38 -2.76 5.38 -2.38
N LEU A 39 -2.76 4.12 -2.82
CA LEU A 39 -2.23 3.72 -4.12
C LEU A 39 -2.96 4.43 -5.27
N GLN A 40 -4.29 4.55 -5.17
CA GLN A 40 -5.08 5.31 -6.16
C GLN A 40 -4.61 6.76 -6.29
N ILE A 41 -4.26 7.43 -5.19
CA ILE A 41 -3.70 8.79 -5.21
C ILE A 41 -2.35 8.78 -5.93
N PHE A 42 -1.43 7.88 -5.58
CA PHE A 42 -0.12 7.83 -6.23
C PHE A 42 -0.22 7.57 -7.74
N LEU A 43 -1.09 6.66 -8.16
CA LEU A 43 -1.31 6.36 -9.56
C LEU A 43 -1.94 7.54 -10.31
N SER A 44 -2.84 8.30 -9.67
CA SER A 44 -3.47 9.49 -10.26
C SER A 44 -2.47 10.63 -10.53
N TYR A 45 -1.39 10.69 -9.75
CA TYR A 45 -0.33 11.71 -9.89
C TYR A 45 1.01 11.11 -10.34
N TRP A 46 0.98 9.96 -11.04
CA TRP A 46 2.17 9.18 -11.42
C TRP A 46 3.30 10.01 -12.05
N ASN A 47 2.96 10.98 -12.91
CA ASN A 47 3.95 11.79 -13.61
C ASN A 47 4.73 12.75 -12.71
N PHE A 48 4.21 13.05 -11.51
CA PHE A 48 4.88 13.88 -10.50
C PHE A 48 5.80 13.06 -9.59
N LEU A 49 5.80 11.73 -9.70
CA LEU A 49 6.66 10.85 -8.92
C LEU A 49 8.05 10.74 -9.56
N ASP A 50 9.09 10.81 -8.72
CA ASP A 50 10.45 10.45 -9.10
C ASP A 50 10.60 8.94 -9.34
N SER A 51 11.74 8.51 -9.88
CA SER A 51 11.99 7.11 -10.21
C SER A 51 11.93 6.17 -9.01
N LYS A 52 12.36 6.61 -7.82
CA LYS A 52 12.32 5.79 -6.61
C LYS A 52 10.89 5.63 -6.12
N ALA A 53 10.13 6.71 -6.07
CA ALA A 53 8.72 6.71 -5.72
C ALA A 53 7.91 5.82 -6.67
N LYS A 54 8.15 5.92 -7.98
CA LYS A 54 7.53 5.04 -8.98
C LYS A 54 7.83 3.57 -8.72
N LYS A 55 9.08 3.25 -8.40
CA LYS A 55 9.49 1.87 -8.07
C LYS A 55 8.75 1.38 -6.83
N ASP A 56 8.74 2.17 -5.76
CA ASP A 56 8.09 1.79 -4.50
C ASP A 56 6.59 1.58 -4.70
N VAL A 57 5.89 2.52 -5.36
CA VAL A 57 4.47 2.40 -5.68
C VAL A 57 4.19 1.16 -6.52
N LYS A 58 5.00 0.91 -7.56
CA LYS A 58 4.83 -0.27 -8.41
C LYS A 58 4.99 -1.58 -7.63
N GLN A 59 6.03 -1.70 -6.80
CA GLN A 59 6.26 -2.90 -5.99
C GLN A 59 5.16 -3.11 -4.95
N THR A 60 4.65 -2.05 -4.34
CA THR A 60 3.48 -2.11 -3.46
C THR A 60 2.22 -2.54 -4.20
N VAL A 61 1.99 -2.06 -5.44
CA VAL A 61 0.86 -2.51 -6.27
C VAL A 61 1.00 -4.00 -6.62
N GLU A 62 2.19 -4.46 -6.98
CA GLU A 62 2.45 -5.88 -7.28
C GLU A 62 2.17 -6.76 -6.07
N TRP A 63 2.65 -6.38 -4.88
CA TRP A 63 2.29 -7.04 -3.63
C TRP A 63 0.77 -7.03 -3.38
N PHE A 64 0.13 -5.87 -3.54
CA PHE A 64 -1.30 -5.71 -3.30
C PHE A 64 -2.14 -6.61 -4.22
N LEU A 65 -1.75 -6.77 -5.48
CA LEU A 65 -2.40 -7.70 -6.40
C LEU A 65 -2.15 -9.17 -6.00
N GLY A 66 -1.01 -9.47 -5.39
CA GLY A 66 -0.66 -10.81 -4.91
C GLY A 66 -1.52 -11.31 -3.74
N ILE A 67 -2.12 -10.40 -2.96
CA ILE A 67 -2.98 -10.74 -1.82
C ILE A 67 -4.47 -10.92 -2.20
N GLN A 68 -4.80 -10.90 -3.49
CA GLN A 68 -6.15 -11.15 -3.96
C GLN A 68 -6.60 -12.58 -3.59
N LEU A 69 -7.80 -12.68 -3.02
CA LEU A 69 -8.40 -13.94 -2.60
C LEU A 69 -8.84 -14.76 -3.82
N LYS A 70 -9.04 -16.07 -3.62
CA LYS A 70 -9.45 -17.01 -4.67
C LYS A 70 -10.80 -16.64 -5.33
N ASP A 71 -11.66 -15.93 -4.61
CA ASP A 71 -12.95 -15.43 -5.12
C ASP A 71 -12.83 -14.08 -5.86
N GLY A 72 -11.62 -13.55 -5.99
CA GLY A 72 -11.34 -12.26 -6.62
C GLY A 72 -11.48 -11.06 -5.70
N ASN A 73 -11.91 -11.24 -4.45
CA ASN A 73 -12.01 -10.16 -3.47
C ASN A 73 -10.64 -9.84 -2.84
N PHE A 74 -10.54 -8.73 -2.11
CA PHE A 74 -9.35 -8.36 -1.35
C PHE A 74 -9.61 -8.40 0.15
N PRO A 75 -8.65 -8.83 0.98
CA PRO A 75 -8.77 -8.78 2.43
C PRO A 75 -8.99 -7.34 2.90
N SER A 76 -9.74 -7.15 3.99
CA SER A 76 -10.04 -5.79 4.49
C SER A 76 -8.88 -5.16 5.27
N ASN A 77 -7.95 -5.97 5.77
CA ASN A 77 -6.72 -5.61 6.47
C ASN A 77 -5.73 -6.79 6.42
N THR A 78 -4.48 -6.56 6.77
CA THR A 78 -3.39 -7.55 6.68
C THR A 78 -3.59 -8.78 7.57
N ASN A 79 -4.28 -8.68 8.71
CA ASN A 79 -4.59 -9.84 9.57
C ASN A 79 -5.53 -10.89 8.91
N LYS A 80 -5.97 -10.65 7.68
CA LYS A 80 -6.83 -11.53 6.88
C LYS A 80 -6.14 -12.06 5.62
N ILE A 81 -4.85 -11.81 5.46
CA ILE A 81 -4.00 -12.40 4.41
C ILE A 81 -3.53 -13.77 4.86
#